data_AF-A0A7W1RRU7-F1
#
_entry.id   AF-A0A7W1RRU7-F1
#
_cell.length_a   1.000
_cell.length_b   1.000
_cell.length_c   1.000
_cell.angle_alpha   90.00
_cell.angle_beta   90.00
_cell.angle_gamma   90.00
#
_symmetry.space_group_name_H-M   'P 1'
#
loop_
_entity.id
_entity.type
_entity.pdbx_description
1 polymer ?
#
loop_
_entity_poly.entity_id
_entity_poly.type
_entity_poly.pdbx_seq_one_letter_code
_entity_poly.pdbx_strand_id
1 'polypeptide(L)'
;GSYELYAEVLRRTAVRSAAEMGWELESSRSGFLPASVPYWPAFRETNAQLERFAKKYQIGILSNIDDKLLGATRRHFRVDFDLVVTAQQVRSYKPDPAHFKECQRRLEVKKGWVHVASGYDTDVEPCLKQKVPVIWVNRHGEELESGQKKPTEEVKTLREAAKLLGVA
;
A
#
# COMPACT_ATOMS: atom_id res chain seq x y z
N GLY A 1 9.15 15.91 -8.22
CA GLY A 1 10.47 15.43 -8.69
C GLY A 1 10.27 14.46 -9.82
N SER A 2 11.33 14.10 -10.56
CA SER A 2 11.28 12.98 -11.49
C SER A 2 11.02 11.67 -10.73
N TYR A 3 10.34 10.72 -11.38
CA TYR A 3 10.15 9.37 -10.83
C TYR A 3 11.50 8.67 -10.65
N GLU A 4 11.67 8.00 -9.51
CA GLU A 4 12.82 7.15 -9.16
C GLU A 4 12.30 5.77 -8.72
N LEU A 5 13.12 4.73 -8.82
CA LEU A 5 12.80 3.42 -8.27
C LEU A 5 12.68 3.52 -6.74
N TYR A 6 11.71 2.82 -6.16
CA TYR A 6 11.52 2.73 -4.71
C TYR A 6 12.78 2.22 -3.99
N ALA A 7 13.55 1.32 -4.60
CA ALA A 7 14.85 0.93 -4.06
C ALA A 7 15.81 2.12 -3.88
N GLU A 8 15.83 3.07 -4.84
CA GLU A 8 16.63 4.30 -4.73
C GLU A 8 16.04 5.28 -3.71
N VAL A 9 14.71 5.38 -3.65
CA VAL A 9 14.04 6.17 -2.60
C VAL A 9 14.47 5.68 -1.22
N LEU A 10 14.45 4.35 -0.98
CA LEU A 10 14.90 3.76 0.28
C LEU A 10 16.38 4.01 0.55
N ARG A 11 17.28 3.85 -0.43
CA ARG A 11 18.71 4.17 -0.26
C ARG A 11 18.92 5.61 0.17
N ARG A 12 18.26 6.55 -0.51
CA ARG A 12 18.35 7.98 -0.17
C ARG A 12 17.75 8.27 1.20
N THR A 13 16.64 7.64 1.57
CA THR A 13 16.06 7.76 2.90
C THR A 13 17.05 7.28 3.96
N ALA A 14 17.71 6.14 3.77
CA ALA A 14 18.72 5.65 4.71
C ALA A 14 19.86 6.65 4.92
N VAL A 15 20.39 7.24 3.84
CA VAL A 15 21.45 8.26 3.92
C VAL A 15 20.96 9.53 4.63
N ARG A 16 19.76 10.01 4.30
CA ARG A 16 19.19 11.22 4.93
C ARG A 16 18.92 11.01 6.42
N SER A 17 18.31 9.90 6.79
CA SER A 17 18.06 9.56 8.20
C SER A 17 19.35 9.43 8.99
N ALA A 18 20.41 8.83 8.42
CA ALA A 18 21.72 8.78 9.07
C ALA A 18 22.29 10.19 9.31
N ALA A 19 22.22 11.07 8.32
CA ALA A 19 22.69 12.46 8.44
C ALA A 19 21.91 13.25 9.51
N GLU A 20 20.59 13.09 9.58
CA GLU A 20 19.75 13.71 10.63
C GLU A 20 20.12 13.24 12.05
N MET A 21 20.66 12.02 12.17
CA MET A 21 21.17 11.46 13.43
C MET A 21 22.65 11.81 13.68
N GLY A 22 23.30 12.56 12.80
CA GLY A 22 24.72 12.90 12.90
C GLY A 22 25.67 11.75 12.54
N TRP A 23 25.19 10.75 11.80
CA TRP A 23 26.00 9.61 11.33
C TRP A 23 26.40 9.77 9.87
N GLU A 24 27.65 9.45 9.56
CA GLU A 24 28.11 9.34 8.18
C GLU A 24 27.76 7.97 7.61
N LEU A 25 26.88 7.96 6.59
CA LEU A 25 26.55 6.77 5.82
C LEU A 25 26.92 6.98 4.36
N GLU A 26 27.93 6.25 3.89
CA GLU A 26 28.29 6.22 2.48
C GLU A 26 27.14 5.64 1.64
N SER A 27 26.81 6.31 0.53
CA SER A 27 25.72 5.89 -0.37
C SER A 27 25.84 4.44 -0.83
N SER A 28 27.05 3.92 -1.03
CA SER A 28 27.29 2.52 -1.42
C SER A 28 26.83 1.50 -0.35
N ARG A 29 26.81 1.91 0.93
CA ARG A 29 26.42 1.09 2.08
C ARG A 29 24.94 1.17 2.41
N SER A 30 24.18 2.06 1.77
CA SER A 30 22.73 2.27 1.99
C SER A 30 21.84 1.12 1.50
N GLY A 31 22.41 0.08 0.88
CA GLY A 31 21.68 -1.06 0.32
C GLY A 31 20.95 -1.92 1.35
N PHE A 32 21.23 -1.78 2.65
CA PHE A 32 20.58 -2.58 3.70
C PHE A 32 19.07 -2.33 3.78
N LEU A 33 18.60 -1.09 3.58
CA LEU A 33 17.19 -0.77 3.72
C LEU A 33 16.33 -1.41 2.61
N PRO A 34 16.63 -1.26 1.30
CA PRO A 34 15.91 -2.01 0.27
C PRO A 34 16.10 -3.52 0.40
N ALA A 35 17.27 -3.99 0.87
CA ALA A 35 17.49 -5.42 1.13
C ALA A 35 16.67 -5.99 2.29
N SER A 36 16.15 -5.12 3.19
CA SER A 36 15.30 -5.53 4.31
C SER A 36 13.84 -5.79 3.91
N VAL A 37 13.35 -5.16 2.83
CA VAL A 37 11.93 -5.23 2.39
C VAL A 37 11.42 -6.66 2.19
N PRO A 38 12.18 -7.59 1.57
CA PRO A 38 11.78 -9.00 1.47
C PRO A 38 11.54 -9.70 2.80
N TYR A 39 12.03 -9.17 3.92
CA TYR A 39 11.93 -9.79 5.24
C TYR A 39 10.88 -9.12 6.15
N TRP A 40 10.20 -8.08 5.68
CA TRP A 40 9.14 -7.43 6.45
C TRP A 40 7.92 -8.38 6.53
N PRO A 41 7.56 -8.85 7.74
CA PRO A 41 6.51 -9.85 7.88
C PRO A 41 5.13 -9.22 7.61
N ALA A 42 4.23 -10.02 7.03
CA ALA A 42 2.82 -9.67 7.02
C ALA A 42 2.25 -9.69 8.46
N PHE A 43 1.20 -8.91 8.71
CA PHE A 43 0.46 -9.02 9.97
C PHE A 43 -0.12 -10.43 10.14
N ARG A 44 -0.22 -10.89 11.40
CA ARG A 44 -0.58 -12.28 11.72
C ARG A 44 -1.88 -12.74 11.05
N GLU A 45 -2.87 -11.86 10.92
CA GLU A 45 -4.16 -12.16 10.32
C GLU A 45 -4.19 -12.10 8.79
N THR A 46 -3.16 -11.53 8.14
CA THR A 46 -3.20 -11.14 6.72
C THR A 46 -3.55 -12.31 5.82
N ASN A 47 -2.81 -13.42 5.88
CA ASN A 47 -3.04 -14.57 5.01
C ASN A 47 -4.43 -15.18 5.20
N ALA A 48 -4.88 -15.36 6.45
CA ALA A 48 -6.20 -15.91 6.73
C ALA A 48 -7.34 -15.02 6.19
N GLN A 49 -7.16 -13.69 6.15
CA GLN A 49 -8.17 -12.80 5.57
C GLN A 49 -8.08 -12.75 4.05
N LEU A 50 -6.87 -12.72 3.47
CA LEU A 50 -6.66 -12.78 2.03
C LEU A 50 -7.27 -14.06 1.41
N GLU A 51 -7.09 -15.21 2.05
CA GLU A 51 -7.73 -16.48 1.65
C GLU A 51 -9.27 -16.41 1.69
N ARG A 52 -9.84 -15.63 2.61
CA ARG A 52 -11.31 -15.41 2.69
C ARG A 52 -11.80 -14.47 1.61
N PHE A 53 -11.05 -13.39 1.36
CA PHE A 53 -11.36 -12.46 0.27
C PHE A 53 -11.32 -13.18 -1.08
N ALA A 54 -10.28 -13.96 -1.36
CA ALA A 54 -10.09 -14.68 -2.62
C ALA A 54 -11.23 -15.68 -2.94
N LYS A 55 -12.00 -16.14 -1.95
CA LYS A 55 -13.16 -17.02 -2.16
C LYS A 55 -14.39 -16.30 -2.74
N LYS A 56 -14.47 -14.97 -2.58
CA LYS A 56 -15.66 -14.18 -2.93
C LYS A 56 -15.37 -12.98 -3.83
N TYR A 57 -14.12 -12.51 -3.84
CA TYR A 57 -13.70 -11.30 -4.52
C TYR A 57 -12.42 -11.56 -5.31
N GLN A 58 -12.27 -10.82 -6.40
CA GLN A 58 -10.96 -10.59 -7.00
C GLN A 58 -10.16 -9.68 -6.06
N ILE A 59 -8.87 -9.94 -5.93
CA ILE A 59 -7.97 -9.22 -5.02
C ILE A 59 -6.82 -8.60 -5.79
N GLY A 60 -6.51 -7.34 -5.48
CA GLY A 60 -5.45 -6.58 -6.15
C GLY A 60 -4.54 -5.83 -5.19
N ILE A 61 -3.37 -5.43 -5.68
CA ILE A 61 -2.39 -4.62 -4.95
C ILE A 61 -2.12 -3.32 -5.70
N LEU A 62 -2.27 -2.19 -5.02
CA LEU A 62 -1.81 -0.87 -5.45
C LEU A 62 -0.71 -0.41 -4.49
N SER A 63 0.55 -0.40 -4.92
CA SER A 63 1.68 -0.18 -4.00
C SER A 63 2.73 0.81 -4.51
N ASN A 64 3.22 1.66 -3.60
CA ASN A 64 4.32 2.60 -3.82
C ASN A 64 5.66 1.88 -3.74
N ILE A 65 5.89 0.91 -4.63
CA ILE A 65 7.06 0.02 -4.65
C ILE A 65 7.46 -0.27 -6.10
N ASP A 66 8.62 -0.90 -6.29
CA ASP A 66 9.07 -1.44 -7.58
C ASP A 66 8.65 -2.91 -7.74
N ASP A 67 8.55 -3.38 -8.99
CA ASP A 67 8.08 -4.74 -9.31
C ASP A 67 8.99 -5.82 -8.68
N LYS A 68 10.31 -5.60 -8.71
CA LYS A 68 11.29 -6.55 -8.14
C LYS A 68 11.12 -6.72 -6.63
N LEU A 69 10.95 -5.61 -5.91
CA LEU A 69 10.79 -5.66 -4.44
C LEU A 69 9.43 -6.24 -4.07
N LEU A 70 8.36 -5.85 -4.78
CA LEU A 70 7.04 -6.43 -4.55
C LEU A 70 7.02 -7.93 -4.83
N GLY A 71 7.72 -8.40 -5.86
CA GLY A 71 7.84 -9.83 -6.16
C GLY A 71 8.47 -10.62 -5.00
N ALA A 72 9.39 -10.02 -4.25
CA ALA A 72 9.94 -10.63 -3.05
C ALA A 72 8.95 -10.60 -1.87
N THR A 73 8.26 -9.48 -1.64
CA THR A 73 7.22 -9.35 -0.60
C THR A 73 6.06 -10.31 -0.83
N ARG A 74 5.66 -10.56 -2.09
CA ARG A 74 4.56 -11.48 -2.42
C ARG A 74 4.80 -12.92 -1.97
N ARG A 75 6.05 -13.33 -1.71
CA ARG A 75 6.38 -14.67 -1.18
C ARG A 75 5.81 -14.91 0.22
N HIS A 76 5.42 -13.85 0.94
CA HIS A 76 4.76 -13.96 2.24
C HIS A 76 3.27 -14.27 2.15
N PHE A 77 2.66 -14.13 0.96
CA PHE A 77 1.23 -14.30 0.76
C PHE A 77 0.91 -15.70 0.21
N ARG A 78 -0.17 -16.30 0.73
CA ARG A 78 -0.65 -17.63 0.34
C ARG A 78 -1.66 -17.62 -0.80
N VAL A 79 -1.96 -16.43 -1.33
CA VAL A 79 -2.91 -16.23 -2.43
C VAL A 79 -2.22 -15.47 -3.55
N ASP A 80 -2.72 -15.67 -4.76
CA ASP A 80 -2.40 -14.84 -5.91
C ASP A 80 -3.25 -13.57 -5.93
N PHE A 81 -2.79 -12.58 -6.71
CA PHE A 81 -3.49 -11.32 -6.90
C PHE A 81 -3.83 -11.18 -8.37
N ASP A 82 -5.11 -10.95 -8.67
CA ASP A 82 -5.65 -10.78 -10.02
C ASP A 82 -5.12 -9.50 -10.69
N LEU A 83 -4.75 -8.51 -9.86
CA LEU A 83 -4.29 -7.20 -10.30
C LEU A 83 -3.12 -6.73 -9.45
N VAL A 84 -2.07 -6.24 -10.10
CA VAL A 84 -0.95 -5.58 -9.42
C VAL A 84 -0.59 -4.29 -10.16
N VAL A 85 -0.62 -3.16 -9.45
CA VAL A 85 -0.21 -1.84 -9.94
C VAL A 85 0.86 -1.29 -9.00
N THR A 86 2.05 -1.06 -9.54
CA THR A 86 3.20 -0.55 -8.79
C THR A 86 3.55 0.87 -9.22
N ALA A 87 4.26 1.61 -8.35
CA ALA A 87 4.76 2.95 -8.69
C ALA A 87 5.69 2.91 -9.91
N GLN A 88 6.42 1.81 -10.10
CA GLN A 88 7.25 1.58 -11.29
C GLN A 88 6.44 1.53 -12.58
N GLN A 89 5.33 0.79 -12.58
CA GLN A 89 4.49 0.66 -13.77
C GLN A 89 3.84 1.98 -14.17
N VAL A 90 3.40 2.78 -13.20
CA VAL A 90 2.72 4.06 -13.46
C VAL A 90 3.63 5.27 -13.42
N ARG A 91 4.93 5.08 -13.13
CA ARG A 91 5.95 6.13 -13.04
C ARG A 91 5.52 7.30 -12.14
N SER A 92 4.84 7.00 -11.03
CA SER A 92 4.25 7.97 -10.11
C SER A 92 4.08 7.32 -8.73
N TYR A 93 3.98 8.14 -7.69
CA TYR A 93 3.74 7.71 -6.32
C TYR A 93 2.41 8.27 -5.83
N LYS A 94 1.63 7.45 -5.12
CA LYS A 94 0.52 7.97 -4.31
C LYS A 94 1.05 9.06 -3.35
N PRO A 95 0.34 10.19 -3.17
CA PRO A 95 -1.10 10.40 -3.40
C PRO A 95 -1.52 10.77 -4.83
N ASP A 96 -0.61 10.85 -5.80
CA ASP A 96 -1.01 11.07 -7.19
C ASP A 96 -2.00 9.98 -7.66
N PRO A 97 -2.98 10.33 -8.51
CA PRO A 97 -4.09 9.42 -8.83
C PRO A 97 -3.70 8.28 -9.78
N ALA A 98 -2.44 8.19 -10.21
CA ALA A 98 -2.00 7.30 -11.29
C ALA A 98 -2.27 5.82 -10.98
N HIS A 99 -2.00 5.34 -9.76
CA HIS A 99 -2.31 3.96 -9.35
C HIS A 99 -3.80 3.63 -9.46
N PHE A 100 -4.64 4.53 -8.97
CA PHE A 100 -6.09 4.34 -8.92
C PHE A 100 -6.71 4.40 -10.32
N LYS A 101 -6.25 5.33 -11.17
CA LYS A 101 -6.66 5.42 -12.58
C LYS A 101 -6.26 4.18 -13.36
N GLU A 102 -5.04 3.68 -13.14
CA GLU A 102 -4.57 2.46 -13.80
C GLU A 102 -5.35 1.22 -13.33
N CYS A 103 -5.69 1.14 -12.04
CA CYS A 103 -6.56 0.11 -11.49
C CYS A 103 -7.94 0.13 -12.18
N GLN A 104 -8.60 1.28 -12.23
CA GLN A 104 -9.90 1.43 -12.90
C GLN A 104 -9.84 1.07 -14.39
N ARG A 105 -8.74 1.45 -15.07
CA ARG A 105 -8.53 1.12 -16.48
C ARG A 105 -8.40 -0.39 -16.67
N ARG A 106 -7.61 -1.09 -15.83
CA ARG A 106 -7.39 -2.54 -15.95
C ARG A 106 -8.58 -3.39 -15.52
N LEU A 107 -9.37 -2.91 -14.55
CA LEU A 107 -10.61 -3.57 -14.14
C LEU A 107 -11.77 -3.29 -15.11
N GLU A 108 -11.62 -2.36 -16.05
CA GLU A 108 -12.69 -1.88 -16.95
C GLU A 108 -13.95 -1.40 -16.23
N VAL A 109 -13.82 -0.99 -14.95
CA VAL A 109 -14.92 -0.52 -14.12
C VAL A 109 -14.59 0.80 -13.43
N LYS A 110 -15.60 1.66 -13.32
CA LYS A 110 -15.51 2.91 -12.53
C LYS A 110 -15.95 2.72 -11.07
N LYS A 111 -16.76 1.69 -10.79
CA LYS A 111 -17.37 1.38 -9.49
C LYS A 111 -17.40 -0.13 -9.27
N GLY A 112 -17.75 -0.58 -8.07
CA GLY A 112 -17.87 -2.02 -7.75
C GLY A 112 -16.61 -2.62 -7.11
N TRP A 113 -15.67 -1.79 -6.70
CA TRP A 113 -14.50 -2.18 -5.94
C TRP A 113 -14.32 -1.27 -4.73
N VAL A 114 -13.59 -1.77 -3.73
CA VAL A 114 -13.27 -1.09 -2.48
C VAL A 114 -11.77 -1.12 -2.29
N HIS A 115 -11.20 -0.03 -1.82
CA HIS A 115 -9.79 0.02 -1.44
C HIS A 115 -9.64 -0.23 0.07
N VAL A 116 -8.67 -1.03 0.48
CA VAL A 116 -8.38 -1.30 1.90
C VAL A 116 -6.93 -0.93 2.16
N ALA A 117 -6.70 0.07 3.01
CA ALA A 117 -5.36 0.62 3.22
C ALA A 117 -5.20 1.22 4.62
N SER A 118 -3.96 1.40 5.07
CA SER A 118 -3.64 2.06 6.35
C SER A 118 -3.17 3.51 6.20
N GLY A 119 -2.66 3.93 5.04
CA GLY A 119 -2.17 5.29 4.84
C GLY A 119 -3.30 6.27 4.54
N TYR A 120 -3.54 7.26 5.41
CA TYR A 120 -4.62 8.21 5.17
C TYR A 120 -4.32 9.12 3.95
N ASP A 121 -3.21 9.86 3.97
CA ASP A 121 -2.91 10.83 2.90
C ASP A 121 -2.60 10.17 1.57
N THR A 122 -1.95 9.00 1.61
CA THR A 122 -1.52 8.29 0.41
C THR A 122 -2.63 7.45 -0.21
N ASP A 123 -3.59 6.94 0.57
CA ASP A 123 -4.60 6.02 0.05
C ASP A 123 -6.04 6.49 0.29
N VAL A 124 -6.39 6.83 1.52
CA VAL A 124 -7.77 7.21 1.89
C VAL A 124 -8.20 8.49 1.18
N GLU A 125 -7.42 9.55 1.32
CA GLU A 125 -7.78 10.85 0.75
C GLU A 125 -7.89 10.81 -0.80
N PRO A 126 -6.95 10.18 -1.55
CA PRO A 126 -7.09 10.00 -3.00
C PRO A 126 -8.28 9.14 -3.41
N CYS A 127 -8.64 8.12 -2.64
CA CYS A 127 -9.84 7.31 -2.90
C CYS A 127 -11.11 8.14 -2.74
N LEU A 128 -11.22 8.93 -1.66
CA LEU A 128 -12.35 9.81 -1.41
C LEU A 128 -12.51 10.86 -2.52
N LYS A 129 -11.40 11.48 -2.97
CA LYS A 129 -11.40 12.43 -4.10
C LYS A 129 -11.93 11.79 -5.39
N GLN A 130 -11.68 10.50 -5.60
CA GLN A 130 -12.11 9.73 -6.77
C GLN A 130 -13.46 9.01 -6.57
N LYS A 131 -14.11 9.19 -5.42
CA LYS A 131 -15.38 8.50 -5.06
C LYS A 131 -15.27 6.97 -5.08
N VAL A 132 -14.08 6.45 -4.74
CA VAL A 132 -13.84 5.03 -4.51
C VAL A 132 -14.11 4.74 -3.03
N PRO A 133 -14.99 3.78 -2.68
CA PRO A 133 -15.16 3.33 -1.31
C PRO A 133 -13.83 2.87 -0.70
N VAL A 134 -13.52 3.33 0.51
CA VAL A 134 -12.25 3.03 1.17
C VAL A 134 -12.47 2.63 2.63
N ILE A 135 -11.90 1.49 3.01
CA ILE A 135 -11.83 1.01 4.38
C ILE A 135 -10.45 1.37 4.93
N TRP A 136 -10.40 2.28 5.90
CA TRP A 136 -9.18 2.66 6.57
C TRP A 136 -8.85 1.70 7.71
N VAL A 137 -7.72 1.01 7.61
CA VAL A 137 -7.20 0.13 8.66
C VAL A 137 -6.33 0.95 9.62
N ASN A 138 -6.99 1.66 10.54
CA ASN A 138 -6.39 2.51 11.55
C ASN A 138 -5.94 1.69 12.78
N ARG A 139 -4.79 1.01 12.67
CA ARG A 139 -4.26 0.16 13.76
C ARG A 139 -3.85 0.95 14.99
N HIS A 140 -3.42 2.20 14.79
CA HIS A 140 -2.81 3.03 15.83
C HIS A 140 -3.78 4.03 16.46
N GLY A 141 -5.03 4.11 15.96
CA GLY A 141 -6.00 5.08 16.45
C GLY A 141 -5.60 6.51 16.10
N GLU A 142 -5.02 6.70 14.92
CA GLU A 142 -4.71 8.01 14.35
C GLU A 142 -5.97 8.87 14.30
N GLU A 143 -5.87 10.11 14.75
CA GLU A 143 -6.97 11.08 14.66
C GLU A 143 -6.89 11.80 13.32
N LEU A 144 -8.05 12.08 12.72
CA LEU A 144 -8.11 12.89 11.50
C LEU A 144 -7.74 14.34 11.81
N GLU A 145 -6.84 14.90 11.01
CA GLU A 145 -6.51 16.32 11.07
C GLU A 145 -7.70 17.20 10.66
N SER A 146 -7.65 18.48 11.06
CA SER A 146 -8.68 19.43 10.68
C SER A 146 -8.82 19.54 9.15
N GLY A 147 -10.04 19.29 8.65
CA GLY A 147 -10.35 19.33 7.22
C GLY A 147 -10.20 17.99 6.49
N GLN A 148 -9.62 16.96 7.13
CA GLN A 148 -9.63 15.60 6.59
C GLN A 148 -11.06 15.01 6.61
N LYS A 149 -11.41 14.29 5.56
CA LYS A 149 -12.73 13.67 5.38
C LYS A 149 -12.72 12.27 5.97
N LYS A 150 -13.83 11.86 6.58
CA LYS A 150 -13.96 10.49 7.08
C LYS A 150 -13.82 9.47 5.93
N PRO A 151 -13.14 8.32 6.17
CA PRO A 151 -13.16 7.22 5.21
C PRO A 151 -14.59 6.68 5.04
N THR A 152 -14.79 5.77 4.09
CA THR A 152 -16.09 5.09 3.98
C THR A 152 -16.38 4.26 5.23
N GLU A 153 -15.37 3.51 5.68
CA GLU A 153 -15.40 2.76 6.93
C GLU A 153 -14.02 2.84 7.59
N GLU A 154 -13.98 2.71 8.91
CA GLU A 154 -12.74 2.63 9.70
C GLU A 154 -12.75 1.36 10.54
N VAL A 155 -11.62 0.65 10.54
CA VAL A 155 -11.42 -0.58 11.30
C VAL A 155 -10.02 -0.62 11.90
N LYS A 156 -9.82 -1.43 12.95
CA LYS A 156 -8.50 -1.61 13.57
C LYS A 156 -7.68 -2.74 12.95
N THR A 157 -8.32 -3.67 12.24
CA THR A 157 -7.62 -4.85 11.70
C THR A 157 -8.18 -5.29 10.36
N LEU A 158 -7.39 -6.06 9.60
CA LEU A 158 -7.88 -6.66 8.35
C LEU A 158 -9.01 -7.67 8.59
N ARG A 159 -9.06 -8.28 9.78
CA ARG A 159 -10.15 -9.16 10.21
C ARG A 159 -11.48 -8.40 10.33
N GLU A 160 -11.46 -7.19 10.86
CA GLU A 160 -12.64 -6.34 10.94
C GLU A 160 -13.10 -5.89 9.54
N ALA A 161 -12.17 -5.56 8.65
CA ALA A 161 -12.49 -5.33 7.24
C ALA A 161 -13.19 -6.55 6.60
N ALA A 162 -12.70 -7.77 6.88
CA ALA A 162 -13.33 -9.00 6.43
C ALA A 162 -14.75 -9.20 6.96
N LYS A 163 -15.03 -8.78 8.20
CA LYS A 163 -16.40 -8.80 8.75
C LYS A 163 -17.31 -7.80 8.03
N LEU A 164 -16.84 -6.57 7.79
CA LEU A 164 -17.60 -5.55 7.06
C LEU A 164 -17.94 -6.01 5.64
N LEU A 165 -17.02 -6.72 4.98
CA LEU A 165 -17.23 -7.28 3.65
C LEU A 165 -18.03 -8.61 3.65
N GLY A 166 -18.45 -9.11 4.81
CA GLY A 166 -19.25 -10.33 4.92
C GLY A 166 -18.52 -11.58 4.42
N VAL A 167 -17.24 -11.72 4.79
CA VAL A 167 -16.40 -12.90 4.49
C VAL A 167 -15.67 -13.49 5.72
N ALA A 168 -15.90 -12.91 6.91
CA ALA A 168 -15.35 -13.40 8.17
C ALA A 168 -16.01 -14.69 8.66
#